data_AF-A0A961F333-F1
#
_entry.id   AF-A0A961F333-F1
#
_cell.length_a   1.000
_cell.length_b   1.000
_cell.length_c   1.000
_cell.angle_alpha   90.00
_cell.angle_beta   90.00
_cell.angle_gamma   90.00
#
_symmetry.space_group_name_H-M   'P 1'
#
loop_
_entity.id
_entity.type
_entity.pdbx_description
1 polymer ?
#
loop_
_entity_poly.entity_id
_entity_poly.type
_entity_poly.pdbx_seq_one_letter_code
_entity_poly.pdbx_strand_id
1 'polypeptide(L)'
;ATTPTGLGSGLTALAYCDGVWVVVAPAGYIARTANDGATWNNQVTDATFNLEDVACGNGRFVAVGHNGTNAGVFTSQDAGFTWVKSNPPFGRTRGVAYGSGKFVIVGNGGLIAYTTTPELSTGWTDVSTGTDHSFDISSLNGTRFRLVGTL
;
A
#
# COMPACT_ATOMS: atom_id res chain seq x y z
N ALA A 1 -4.53 -28.28 -0.15
CA ALA A 1 -4.06 -26.90 0.10
C ALA A 1 -4.13 -26.65 1.59
N THR A 2 -3.00 -26.50 2.27
CA THR A 2 -2.95 -26.22 3.72
C THR A 2 -3.30 -24.75 3.95
N THR A 3 -4.30 -24.50 4.79
CA THR A 3 -4.64 -23.13 5.21
C THR A 3 -3.42 -22.53 5.92
N PRO A 4 -2.94 -21.34 5.53
CA PRO A 4 -1.81 -20.72 6.20
C PRO A 4 -2.13 -20.49 7.68
N THR A 5 -1.41 -21.15 8.57
CA THR A 5 -1.51 -20.93 10.01
C THR A 5 -0.70 -19.70 10.39
N GLY A 6 -1.32 -18.72 11.05
CA GLY A 6 -0.62 -17.54 11.60
C GLY A 6 -1.05 -16.18 11.05
N LEU A 7 -1.93 -16.13 10.05
CA LEU A 7 -2.58 -14.89 9.64
C LEU A 7 -3.77 -14.62 10.58
N GLY A 8 -3.72 -13.50 11.31
CA GLY A 8 -4.84 -13.06 12.15
C GLY A 8 -6.11 -12.84 11.34
N SER A 9 -7.29 -12.93 11.98
CA SER A 9 -8.56 -12.59 11.33
C SER A 9 -8.58 -11.11 10.92
N GLY A 10 -8.93 -10.81 9.68
CA GLY A 10 -9.17 -9.43 9.21
C GLY A 10 -8.12 -8.84 8.28
N LEU A 11 -7.52 -9.64 7.38
CA LEU A 11 -6.68 -9.12 6.31
C LEU A 11 -7.46 -8.11 5.46
N THR A 12 -6.83 -6.98 5.13
CA THR A 12 -7.45 -5.91 4.35
C THR A 12 -7.04 -5.96 2.89
N ALA A 13 -5.76 -6.23 2.61
CA ALA A 13 -5.25 -6.34 1.25
C ALA A 13 -4.05 -7.30 1.13
N LEU A 14 -3.77 -7.69 -0.11
CA LEU A 14 -2.72 -8.63 -0.51
C LEU A 14 -2.07 -8.13 -1.80
N ALA A 15 -0.74 -8.17 -1.87
CA ALA A 15 0.04 -7.92 -3.08
C ALA A 15 0.99 -9.08 -3.37
N TYR A 16 1.24 -9.35 -4.65
CA TYR A 16 2.21 -10.32 -5.13
C TYR A 16 3.11 -9.73 -6.20
N CYS A 17 4.41 -9.96 -6.08
CA CYS A 17 5.38 -9.70 -7.13
C CYS A 17 6.69 -10.44 -6.82
N ASP A 18 7.43 -10.79 -7.87
CA ASP A 18 8.78 -11.38 -7.77
C ASP A 18 8.87 -12.56 -6.79
N GLY A 19 7.83 -13.42 -6.77
CA GLY A 19 7.79 -14.61 -5.93
C GLY A 19 7.41 -14.37 -4.46
N VAL A 20 7.10 -13.13 -4.07
CA VAL A 20 6.74 -12.78 -2.70
C VAL A 20 5.29 -12.29 -2.63
N TRP A 21 4.56 -12.84 -1.66
CA TRP A 21 3.27 -12.30 -1.24
C TRP A 21 3.44 -11.45 0.01
N VAL A 22 2.76 -10.32 0.07
CA VAL A 22 2.63 -9.45 1.24
C VAL A 22 1.16 -9.27 1.56
N VAL A 23 0.79 -9.41 2.82
CA VAL A 23 -0.53 -9.05 3.35
C VAL A 23 -0.41 -7.89 4.31
N VAL A 24 -1.48 -7.10 4.39
CA VAL A 24 -1.67 -6.06 5.39
C VAL A 24 -2.99 -6.24 6.13
N ALA A 25 -3.06 -5.73 7.36
CA ALA A 25 -4.26 -5.82 8.20
C ALA A 25 -4.32 -4.66 9.24
N PRO A 26 -5.39 -4.60 10.07
CA PRO A 26 -5.52 -3.63 11.15
C PRO A 26 -4.33 -3.61 12.12
N ALA A 27 -4.21 -2.50 12.86
CA ALA A 27 -3.14 -2.29 13.85
C ALA A 27 -1.72 -2.45 13.29
N GLY A 28 -1.49 -2.00 12.05
CA GLY A 28 -0.16 -1.97 11.44
C GLY A 28 0.41 -3.33 11.03
N TYR A 29 -0.41 -4.38 11.03
CA TYR A 29 0.05 -5.73 10.75
C TYR A 29 0.48 -5.86 9.28
N ILE A 30 1.70 -6.32 9.08
CA ILE A 30 2.25 -6.72 7.79
C ILE A 30 2.85 -8.11 7.93
N ALA A 31 2.60 -8.99 6.97
CA ALA A 31 3.30 -10.27 6.89
C ALA A 31 3.64 -10.61 5.44
N ARG A 32 4.71 -11.39 5.26
CA ARG A 32 5.15 -11.84 3.94
C ARG A 32 5.44 -13.33 3.89
N THR A 33 5.33 -13.89 2.69
CA THR A 33 5.70 -15.28 2.36
C THR A 33 6.39 -15.33 1.01
N ALA A 34 7.35 -16.23 0.88
CA ALA A 34 8.05 -16.53 -0.38
C ALA A 34 7.99 -18.03 -0.73
N ASN A 35 7.11 -18.77 -0.04
CA ASN A 35 6.90 -20.22 -0.22
C ASN A 35 5.42 -20.52 -0.39
N ASP A 36 4.77 -19.74 -1.25
CA ASP A 36 3.37 -19.91 -1.65
C ASP A 36 2.39 -20.01 -0.47
N GLY A 37 2.64 -19.22 0.58
CA GLY A 37 1.76 -19.16 1.75
C GLY A 37 1.94 -20.28 2.75
N ALA A 38 2.91 -21.18 2.57
CA ALA A 38 3.19 -22.24 3.54
C ALA A 38 3.65 -21.67 4.90
N THR A 39 4.46 -20.61 4.90
CA THR A 39 4.86 -19.89 6.12
C THR A 39 4.83 -18.38 5.94
N TRP A 40 4.36 -17.67 6.95
CA TRP A 40 4.28 -16.21 6.97
C TRP A 40 5.20 -15.62 8.03
N ASN A 41 5.96 -14.60 7.65
CA ASN A 41 6.84 -13.86 8.53
C ASN A 41 6.25 -12.48 8.81
N ASN A 42 5.91 -12.20 10.06
CA ASN A 42 5.44 -10.89 10.49
C ASN A 42 6.55 -9.85 10.31
N GLN A 43 6.19 -8.68 9.82
CA GLN A 43 7.07 -7.53 9.66
C GLN A 43 6.70 -6.46 10.67
N VAL A 44 7.70 -5.84 11.27
CA VAL A 44 7.50 -4.83 12.32
C VAL A 44 7.43 -3.45 11.70
N THR A 45 6.41 -2.67 12.10
CA THR A 45 6.29 -1.24 11.80
C THR A 45 5.90 -0.49 13.07
N ASP A 46 6.00 0.84 13.06
CA ASP A 46 5.47 1.72 14.11
C ASP A 46 4.01 2.14 13.86
N ALA A 47 3.33 1.49 12.91
CA ALA A 47 1.96 1.82 12.54
C ALA A 47 0.98 1.46 13.68
N THR A 48 0.26 2.47 14.18
CA THR A 48 -0.80 2.31 15.19
C THR A 48 -2.20 2.43 14.60
N PHE A 49 -2.32 2.33 13.28
CA PHE A 49 -3.54 2.50 12.51
C PHE A 49 -3.78 1.31 11.58
N ASN A 50 -4.93 1.28 10.90
CA ASN A 50 -5.26 0.19 10.01
C ASN A 50 -4.57 0.40 8.67
N LEU A 51 -3.86 -0.61 8.19
CA LEU A 51 -3.42 -0.65 6.79
C LEU A 51 -4.60 -1.11 5.96
N GLU A 52 -4.98 -0.33 4.96
CA GLU A 52 -6.19 -0.55 4.16
C GLU A 52 -5.86 -1.19 2.80
N ASP A 53 -4.70 -0.87 2.24
CA ASP A 53 -4.31 -1.36 0.92
C ASP A 53 -2.79 -1.55 0.80
N VAL A 54 -2.38 -2.42 -0.13
CA VAL A 54 -0.97 -2.67 -0.47
C VAL A 54 -0.82 -2.98 -1.96
N ALA A 55 0.19 -2.38 -2.59
CA ALA A 55 0.55 -2.65 -3.98
C ALA A 55 2.02 -3.04 -4.10
N CYS A 56 2.35 -3.79 -5.15
CA CYS A 56 3.71 -4.05 -5.55
C CYS A 56 4.02 -3.60 -6.99
N GLY A 57 5.26 -3.18 -7.21
CA GLY A 57 5.89 -3.06 -8.52
C GLY A 57 7.40 -3.14 -8.43
N ASN A 58 8.04 -3.83 -9.39
CA ASN A 58 9.50 -4.00 -9.48
C ASN A 58 10.14 -4.49 -8.16
N GLY A 59 9.54 -5.48 -7.51
CA GLY A 59 10.05 -6.08 -6.25
C GLY A 59 9.92 -5.19 -5.02
N ARG A 60 9.19 -4.07 -5.12
CA ARG A 60 8.97 -3.09 -4.04
C ARG A 60 7.51 -3.03 -3.67
N PHE A 61 7.24 -2.79 -2.40
CA PHE A 61 5.88 -2.73 -1.87
C PHE A 61 5.58 -1.36 -1.28
N VAL A 62 4.33 -0.93 -1.40
CA VAL A 62 3.80 0.26 -0.74
C VAL A 62 2.49 -0.12 -0.06
N ALA A 63 2.40 0.11 1.24
CA ALA A 63 1.22 -0.09 2.06
C ALA A 63 0.71 1.25 2.57
N VAL A 64 -0.61 1.42 2.58
CA VAL A 64 -1.29 2.69 2.93
C VAL A 64 -2.42 2.44 3.92
N GLY A 65 -2.79 3.46 4.68
CA GLY A 65 -3.97 3.38 5.52
C GLY A 65 -4.08 4.46 6.58
N HIS A 66 -5.15 4.37 7.38
CA HIS A 66 -5.48 5.36 8.40
C HIS A 66 -6.37 4.80 9.52
N ASN A 67 -6.47 5.56 10.61
CA ASN A 67 -7.46 5.42 11.68
C ASN A 67 -7.67 6.82 12.31
N GLY A 68 -8.80 7.46 11.98
CA GLY A 68 -9.08 8.82 12.43
C GLY A 68 -8.06 9.83 11.87
N THR A 69 -7.33 10.54 12.73
CA THR A 69 -6.26 11.47 12.33
C THR A 69 -4.91 10.81 12.13
N ASN A 70 -4.74 9.56 12.59
CA ASN A 70 -3.51 8.81 12.39
C ASN A 70 -3.53 8.16 11.02
N ALA A 71 -2.48 8.33 10.24
CA ALA A 71 -2.38 7.76 8.91
C ALA A 71 -0.92 7.69 8.47
N GLY A 72 -0.64 6.94 7.41
CA GLY A 72 0.69 6.90 6.85
C GLY A 72 0.85 5.93 5.70
N VAL A 73 2.04 6.00 5.11
CA VAL A 73 2.48 5.17 4.00
C VAL A 73 3.75 4.47 4.42
N PHE A 74 3.82 3.16 4.23
CA PHE A 74 5.01 2.35 4.48
C PHE A 74 5.49 1.75 3.18
N THR A 75 6.80 1.69 3.01
CA THR A 75 7.44 1.24 1.78
C THR A 75 8.48 0.18 2.09
N SER A 76 8.58 -0.82 1.22
CA SER A 76 9.65 -1.81 1.26
C SER A 76 10.36 -1.83 -0.09
N GLN A 77 11.68 -1.75 -0.05
CA GLN A 77 12.54 -1.81 -1.24
C GLN A 77 13.24 -3.16 -1.42
N ASP A 78 13.04 -4.07 -0.49
CA ASP A 78 13.78 -5.31 -0.33
C ASP A 78 12.81 -6.49 -0.25
N ALA A 79 11.87 -6.58 -1.20
CA ALA A 79 10.92 -7.70 -1.27
C ALA A 79 10.11 -7.96 0.02
N GLY A 80 9.73 -6.89 0.73
CA GLY A 80 8.90 -6.94 1.93
C GLY A 80 9.66 -7.26 3.23
N PHE A 81 10.98 -7.37 3.21
CA PHE A 81 11.79 -7.70 4.39
C PHE A 81 11.91 -6.55 5.39
N THR A 82 12.01 -5.31 4.92
CA THR A 82 12.04 -4.12 5.77
C THR A 82 11.04 -3.09 5.29
N TRP A 83 10.48 -2.33 6.24
CA TRP A 83 9.44 -1.35 5.98
C TRP A 83 9.82 -0.02 6.60
N VAL A 84 9.86 1.02 5.76
CA VAL A 84 10.21 2.38 6.15
C VAL A 84 9.01 3.28 5.93
N LYS A 85 8.70 4.11 6.94
CA LYS A 85 7.66 5.12 6.83
C LYS A 85 8.04 6.17 5.78
N SER A 86 7.11 6.45 4.88
CA SER A 86 7.23 7.44 3.82
C SER A 86 6.47 8.71 4.18
N ASN A 87 6.83 9.83 3.54
CA ASN A 87 6.25 11.15 3.80
C ASN A 87 5.60 11.76 2.54
N PRO A 88 4.42 11.27 2.12
CA PRO A 88 3.64 11.87 1.04
C PRO A 88 3.05 13.25 1.44
N PRO A 89 2.55 14.05 0.48
CA PRO A 89 1.98 15.37 0.74
C PRO A 89 0.69 15.36 1.57
N PHE A 90 0.08 14.19 1.78
CA PHE A 90 -1.10 14.02 2.63
C PHE A 90 -1.08 12.70 3.38
N GLY A 91 -1.61 12.70 4.61
CA GLY A 91 -1.56 11.53 5.48
C GLY A 91 -2.64 10.49 5.21
N ARG A 92 -3.91 10.91 5.07
CA ARG A 92 -5.06 10.00 4.96
C ARG A 92 -5.12 9.38 3.56
N THR A 93 -4.65 8.15 3.47
CA THR A 93 -4.58 7.35 2.26
C THR A 93 -5.48 6.13 2.39
N ARG A 94 -6.15 5.75 1.29
CA ARG A 94 -7.10 4.63 1.23
C ARG A 94 -6.69 3.54 0.27
N GLY A 95 -6.09 3.93 -0.84
CA GLY A 95 -5.73 3.01 -1.91
C GLY A 95 -4.37 3.33 -2.48
N VAL A 96 -3.73 2.30 -3.03
CA VAL A 96 -2.45 2.40 -3.71
C VAL A 96 -2.41 1.48 -4.92
N ALA A 97 -1.85 1.96 -6.01
CA ALA A 97 -1.65 1.14 -7.22
C ALA A 97 -0.27 1.40 -7.82
N TYR A 98 0.24 0.41 -8.54
CA TYR A 98 1.48 0.52 -9.30
C TYR A 98 1.23 0.49 -10.80
N GLY A 99 1.95 1.34 -11.54
CA GLY A 99 1.90 1.43 -13.00
C GLY A 99 2.88 2.49 -13.51
N SER A 100 3.36 2.32 -14.74
CA SER A 100 4.30 3.22 -15.41
C SER A 100 5.54 3.55 -14.57
N GLY A 101 6.07 2.58 -13.82
CA GLY A 101 7.26 2.79 -12.99
C GLY A 101 6.98 3.49 -11.65
N LYS A 102 5.73 3.81 -11.32
CA LYS A 102 5.36 4.66 -10.18
C LYS A 102 4.32 3.99 -9.30
N PHE A 103 4.37 4.30 -8.02
CA PHE A 103 3.25 4.10 -7.11
C PHE A 103 2.37 5.34 -7.12
N VAL A 104 1.06 5.14 -7.13
CA VAL A 104 0.03 6.16 -7.06
C VAL A 104 -0.80 5.89 -5.83
N ILE A 105 -0.91 6.87 -4.94
CA ILE A 105 -1.73 6.81 -3.74
C ILE A 105 -2.93 7.75 -3.89
N VAL A 106 -4.05 7.36 -3.29
CA VAL A 106 -5.26 8.16 -3.22
C VAL A 106 -5.72 8.34 -1.78
N GLY A 107 -6.32 9.48 -1.50
CA GLY A 107 -6.84 9.85 -0.19
C GLY A 107 -8.23 10.48 -0.25
N ASN A 108 -8.74 10.85 0.93
CA ASN A 108 -10.01 11.59 1.02
C ASN A 108 -9.87 12.99 0.40
N GLY A 109 -10.96 13.60 -0.07
CA GLY A 109 -10.89 14.99 -0.54
C GLY A 109 -10.30 15.14 -1.94
N GLY A 110 -10.34 14.09 -2.76
CA GLY A 110 -9.81 14.10 -4.12
C GLY A 110 -8.29 14.11 -4.21
N LEU A 111 -7.59 13.74 -3.12
CA LEU A 111 -6.15 13.79 -3.03
C LEU A 111 -5.51 12.61 -3.77
N ILE A 112 -4.57 12.92 -4.66
CA ILE A 112 -3.78 11.94 -5.40
C ILE A 112 -2.31 12.37 -5.31
N ALA A 113 -1.41 11.41 -5.14
CA ALA A 113 0.02 11.64 -5.29
C ALA A 113 0.71 10.43 -5.94
N TYR A 114 1.88 10.67 -6.54
CA TYR A 114 2.71 9.60 -7.10
C TYR A 114 4.19 9.77 -6.77
N THR A 115 4.91 8.66 -6.79
CA THR A 115 6.36 8.64 -6.53
C THR A 115 7.16 9.24 -7.68
N THR A 116 8.12 10.10 -7.36
CA THR A 116 9.08 10.70 -8.31
C THR A 116 10.47 10.14 -8.18
N THR A 117 10.76 9.40 -7.11
CA THR A 117 12.08 8.83 -6.87
C THR A 117 12.04 7.32 -6.62
N PRO A 118 13.12 6.58 -6.93
CA PRO A 118 13.20 5.14 -6.65
C PRO A 118 13.17 4.77 -5.16
N GLU A 119 13.54 5.68 -4.27
CA GLU A 119 13.77 5.46 -2.85
C GLU A 119 12.47 5.22 -2.07
N LEU A 120 11.34 5.70 -2.61
CA LEU A 120 9.96 5.58 -2.07
C LEU A 120 9.74 6.19 -0.66
N SER A 121 10.78 6.37 0.15
CA SER A 121 10.73 6.99 1.48
C SER A 121 10.47 8.50 1.44
N THR A 122 10.86 9.15 0.34
CA THR A 122 10.56 10.54 0.01
C THR A 122 10.23 10.66 -1.48
N GLY A 123 10.00 11.88 -1.99
CA GLY A 123 9.77 12.09 -3.42
C GLY A 123 8.36 11.72 -3.86
N TRP A 124 7.36 12.39 -3.30
CA TRP A 124 5.98 12.32 -3.77
C TRP A 124 5.57 13.65 -4.39
N THR A 125 4.79 13.60 -5.46
CA THR A 125 4.17 14.79 -6.07
C THR A 125 2.67 14.61 -6.06
N ASP A 126 1.96 15.62 -5.55
CA ASP A 126 0.50 15.67 -5.57
C ASP A 126 -0.04 16.04 -6.94
N VAL A 127 -1.27 15.60 -7.19
CA VAL A 127 -2.03 15.92 -8.40
C VAL A 127 -3.37 16.47 -7.95
N SER A 128 -3.67 17.70 -8.35
CA SER A 128 -5.00 18.27 -8.17
C SER A 128 -5.98 17.58 -9.11
N THR A 129 -7.02 16.98 -8.54
CA THR A 129 -8.12 16.37 -9.32
C THR A 129 -9.22 17.36 -9.68
N GLY A 130 -9.20 18.55 -9.08
CA GLY A 130 -10.29 19.53 -9.21
C GLY A 130 -11.59 19.10 -8.53
N THR A 131 -11.57 18.05 -7.69
CA THR A 131 -12.72 17.53 -6.95
C THR A 131 -12.34 17.30 -5.48
N ASP A 132 -13.34 17.20 -4.60
CA ASP A 132 -13.19 16.86 -3.19
C ASP A 132 -13.72 15.43 -2.85
N HIS A 133 -14.03 14.62 -3.87
CA HIS A 133 -14.52 13.26 -3.68
C HIS A 133 -13.41 12.30 -3.27
N SER A 134 -13.72 11.33 -2.40
CA SER A 134 -12.75 10.29 -2.03
C SER A 134 -12.70 9.21 -3.11
N PHE A 135 -11.51 8.65 -3.36
CA PHE A 135 -11.29 7.64 -4.38
C PHE A 135 -10.70 6.35 -3.81
N ASP A 136 -11.15 5.21 -4.35
CA ASP A 136 -10.37 3.99 -4.39
C ASP A 136 -9.63 3.91 -5.73
N ILE A 137 -8.47 3.25 -5.76
CA ILE A 137 -7.65 3.10 -6.97
C ILE A 137 -7.39 1.63 -7.27
N SER A 138 -7.43 1.29 -8.55
CA SER A 138 -6.94 0.01 -9.06
C SER A 138 -6.17 0.22 -10.35
N SER A 139 -5.17 -0.63 -10.59
CA SER A 139 -4.48 -0.67 -11.89
C SER A 139 -5.37 -1.39 -12.91
N LEU A 140 -5.65 -0.73 -14.05
CA LEU A 140 -6.35 -1.35 -15.18
C LEU A 140 -5.38 -2.10 -16.08
N ASN A 141 -4.21 -1.50 -16.29
CA ASN A 141 -3.05 -2.07 -16.95
C ASN A 141 -1.81 -1.28 -16.51
N GLY A 142 -0.63 -1.74 -16.93
CA GLY A 142 0.65 -1.12 -16.55
C GLY A 142 0.80 0.38 -16.88
N THR A 143 -0.16 1.03 -17.54
CA THR A 143 -0.14 2.47 -17.83
C THR A 143 -1.41 3.23 -17.46
N ARG A 144 -2.49 2.56 -17.05
CA ARG A 144 -3.79 3.18 -16.77
C ARG A 144 -4.31 2.74 -15.42
N PHE A 145 -4.84 3.71 -14.67
CA PHE A 145 -5.51 3.48 -13.39
C PHE A 145 -7.00 3.76 -13.52
N ARG A 146 -7.81 3.07 -12.71
CA ARG A 146 -9.21 3.40 -12.48
C ARG A 146 -9.33 4.02 -11.10
N LEU A 147 -9.97 5.19 -11.05
CA LEU A 147 -10.44 5.82 -9.83
C LEU A 147 -11.93 5.55 -9.68
N VAL A 148 -12.35 5.06 -8.52
CA VAL A 148 -13.77 4.86 -8.20
C VAL A 148 -14.11 5.78 -7.05
N GLY A 149 -14.99 6.75 -7.30
CA GLY A 149 -15.43 7.69 -6.28
C GLY A 149 -16.43 7.05 -5.32
N THR A 150 -16.32 7.35 -4.04
CA THR A 150 -17.40 7.13 -3.07
C THR A 150 -18.21 8.42 -2.96
N LEU A 151 -19.52 8.34 -3.22
CA LEU A 151 -20.47 9.47 -3.11
C LEU A 151 -20.56 9.99 -1.67
#